data_AF-A0A961WMP3-F1
#
_entry.id   AF-A0A961WMP3-F1
#
_cell.length_a   1.000
_cell.length_b   1.000
_cell.length_c   1.000
_cell.angle_alpha   90.00
_cell.angle_beta   90.00
_cell.angle_gamma   90.00
#
_symmetry.space_group_name_H-M   'P 1'
#
loop_
_entity.id
_entity.type
_entity.pdbx_description
1 polymer ?
#
loop_
_entity_poly.entity_id
_entity_poly.type
_entity_poly.pdbx_seq_one_letter_code
_entity_poly.pdbx_strand_id
1 'polypeptide(L)'
;MITSDGAVAGLVGNRVYWGAIEQTAANPCVRLTLISGAPVYASKGAAGLTSSRVQVDVRADSYAAARAVADAVEAVINGFSGISGTTHFRSALMLNQRAIVETLAGELQHLISSDFEVWHKPAA
;
A
#
# COMPACT_ATOMS: atom_id res chain seq x y z
N MET A 1 7.66 -5.08 5.32
CA MET A 1 6.45 -5.09 6.18
C MET A 1 5.29 -5.83 5.51
N ILE A 2 4.72 -5.35 4.40
CA ILE A 2 3.55 -5.99 3.76
C ILE A 2 3.85 -7.43 3.31
N THR A 3 5.00 -7.67 2.67
CA THR A 3 5.40 -9.01 2.19
C THR A 3 5.89 -9.95 3.29
N SER A 4 6.18 -9.42 4.48
CA SER A 4 6.68 -10.19 5.62
C SER A 4 5.58 -10.48 6.65
N ASP A 5 4.39 -9.91 6.48
CA ASP A 5 3.26 -10.13 7.37
C ASP A 5 2.54 -11.43 7.02
N GLY A 6 2.34 -12.29 8.02
CA GLY A 6 1.75 -13.61 7.82
C GLY A 6 0.28 -13.59 7.40
N ALA A 7 -0.49 -12.59 7.81
CA ALA A 7 -1.90 -12.48 7.44
C ALA A 7 -2.04 -12.03 5.98
N VAL A 8 -1.24 -11.05 5.55
CA VAL A 8 -1.19 -10.63 4.14
C VAL A 8 -0.65 -11.77 3.27
N ALA A 9 0.46 -12.39 3.66
CA ALA A 9 1.04 -13.52 2.90
C ALA A 9 0.09 -14.72 2.82
N GLY A 10 -0.73 -14.97 3.85
CA GLY A 10 -1.74 -16.02 3.83
C GLY A 10 -2.84 -15.80 2.78
N LEU A 11 -3.14 -14.55 2.43
CA LEU A 11 -4.17 -14.21 1.46
C LEU A 11 -3.64 -14.05 0.03
N VAL A 12 -2.53 -13.35 -0.15
CA VAL A 12 -1.98 -13.01 -1.48
C VAL A 12 -0.67 -13.73 -1.82
N GLY A 13 -0.10 -14.50 -0.89
CA GLY A 13 1.23 -15.07 -1.05
C GLY A 13 2.27 -13.99 -1.32
N ASN A 14 3.06 -14.17 -2.38
CA ASN A 14 4.06 -13.19 -2.83
C ASN A 14 3.52 -12.23 -3.91
N ARG A 15 2.21 -12.19 -4.15
CA ARG A 15 1.58 -11.37 -5.21
C ARG A 15 1.40 -9.92 -4.80
N VAL A 16 2.52 -9.28 -4.44
CA VAL A 16 2.61 -7.87 -4.09
C VAL A 16 3.56 -7.19 -5.08
N TYR A 17 3.04 -6.25 -5.85
CA TYR A 17 3.75 -5.64 -6.97
C TYR A 17 3.93 -4.13 -6.76
N TRP A 18 5.05 -3.57 -7.23
CA TRP A 18 5.25 -2.12 -7.30
C TRP A 18 4.98 -1.62 -8.72
N GLY A 19 4.16 -0.58 -8.84
CA GLY A 19 3.86 0.11 -10.10
C GLY A 19 2.82 -0.62 -10.98
N ALA A 20 3.07 -1.87 -11.36
CA ALA A 20 2.16 -2.61 -12.25
C ALA A 20 1.96 -4.06 -11.78
N ILE A 21 0.72 -4.53 -11.86
CA ILE A 21 0.38 -5.95 -11.68
C ILE A 21 0.71 -6.67 -12.98
N GLU A 22 1.41 -7.80 -12.91
CA GLU A 22 1.65 -8.64 -14.08
C GLU A 22 0.32 -9.08 -14.70
N GLN A 23 0.24 -9.11 -16.03
CA GLN A 23 -1.01 -9.46 -16.72
C GLN A 23 -1.52 -10.86 -16.34
N THR A 24 -0.61 -11.79 -16.05
CA THR A 24 -0.91 -13.17 -15.65
C THR A 24 -1.03 -13.36 -14.14
N ALA A 25 -0.96 -12.30 -13.34
CA ALA A 25 -1.04 -12.41 -11.89
C ALA A 25 -2.41 -12.92 -11.46
N ALA A 26 -2.41 -14.04 -10.73
CA ALA A 26 -3.61 -14.59 -10.12
C ALA A 26 -4.17 -13.66 -9.04
N ASN A 27 -5.47 -13.72 -8.84
CA ASN A 27 -6.15 -13.03 -7.75
C ASN A 27 -6.20 -13.92 -6.48
N PRO A 28 -6.28 -13.32 -5.28
CA PRO A 28 -6.14 -11.89 -5.01
C PRO A 28 -4.66 -11.45 -5.07
N CYS A 29 -4.43 -10.19 -5.46
CA CYS A 29 -3.11 -9.56 -5.51
C CYS A 29 -3.13 -8.09 -5.07
N VAL A 30 -1.96 -7.54 -4.76
CA VAL A 30 -1.78 -6.16 -4.28
C VAL A 30 -0.82 -5.39 -5.19
N ARG A 31 -1.17 -4.16 -5.52
CA ARG A 31 -0.32 -3.17 -6.20
C ARG A 31 -0.01 -2.02 -5.26
N LEU A 32 1.25 -1.63 -5.20
CA LEU A 32 1.73 -0.46 -4.50
C LEU A 32 2.17 0.57 -5.53
N THR A 33 1.65 1.80 -5.41
CA THR A 33 2.01 2.91 -6.28
C THR A 33 2.44 4.10 -5.45
N LEU A 34 3.65 4.60 -5.67
CA LEU A 34 4.06 5.88 -5.09
C LEU A 34 3.39 7.00 -5.89
N ILE A 35 2.39 7.65 -5.30
CA ILE A 35 1.64 8.74 -5.92
C ILE A 35 2.42 10.05 -5.83
N SER A 36 3.04 10.31 -4.68
CA SER A 36 3.85 11.50 -4.45
C SER A 36 4.94 11.24 -3.41
N GLY A 37 6.01 12.04 -3.48
CA GLY A 37 7.08 12.05 -2.49
C GLY A 37 7.66 13.46 -2.40
N ALA A 38 7.21 14.23 -1.42
CA ALA A 38 7.61 15.62 -1.24
C ALA A 38 8.53 15.75 0.00
N PRO A 39 9.77 16.24 -0.16
CA PRO A 39 10.58 16.64 0.96
C PRO A 39 9.90 17.77 1.74
N VAL A 40 9.97 17.69 3.06
CA VAL A 40 9.45 18.72 3.97
C VAL A 40 10.52 19.79 4.14
N TYR A 41 10.13 21.04 3.96
CA TYR A 41 10.98 22.20 4.18
C TYR A 41 10.49 22.99 5.40
N ALA A 42 11.43 23.36 6.26
CA ALA A 42 11.23 24.30 7.35
C ALA A 42 11.88 25.66 6.98
N SER A 43 11.66 26.69 7.78
CA SER A 43 12.26 28.02 7.56
C SER A 43 13.80 28.02 7.51
N LYS A 44 14.46 26.94 7.97
CA LYS A 44 15.91 26.74 7.93
C LYS A 44 16.39 25.82 6.78
N GLY A 45 15.52 25.43 5.86
CA GLY A 45 15.81 24.51 4.76
C GLY A 45 15.16 23.13 4.93
N ALA A 46 15.71 22.10 4.26
CA ALA A 46 15.15 20.75 4.29
C ALA A 46 15.12 20.19 5.72
N ALA A 47 13.94 19.75 6.17
CA ALA A 47 13.74 19.21 7.52
C ALA A 47 14.28 17.77 7.68
N GLY A 48 14.80 17.18 6.61
CA GLY A 48 15.23 15.78 6.58
C GLY A 48 14.06 14.80 6.77
N LEU A 49 12.84 15.24 6.47
CA LEU A 49 11.60 14.45 6.54
C LEU A 49 10.94 14.50 5.16
N THR A 50 10.35 13.39 4.75
CA THR A 50 9.64 13.26 3.47
C THR A 50 8.21 12.81 3.74
N SER A 51 7.26 13.47 3.08
CA SER A 51 5.85 13.11 3.03
C SER A 51 5.60 12.36 1.72
N SER A 52 5.25 11.10 1.80
CA SER A 52 5.00 10.25 0.63
C SER A 52 3.58 9.71 0.66
N ARG A 53 2.83 9.89 -0.43
CA ARG A 53 1.54 9.22 -0.60
C ARG A 53 1.74 7.91 -1.36
N VAL A 54 1.38 6.81 -0.73
CA VAL A 54 1.40 5.48 -1.34
C VAL A 54 -0.03 4.99 -1.48
N GLN A 55 -0.45 4.72 -2.71
CA GLN A 55 -1.71 4.08 -2.99
C GLN A 55 -1.51 2.56 -3.03
N VAL A 56 -2.38 1.85 -2.33
CA VAL A 56 -2.43 0.39 -2.30
C VAL A 56 -3.72 -0.07 -2.95
N ASP A 57 -3.59 -0.78 -4.07
CA ASP A 57 -4.72 -1.32 -4.81
C ASP A 57 -4.75 -2.84 -4.66
N VAL A 58 -5.82 -3.34 -4.07
CA VAL A 58 -6.11 -4.77 -3.96
C VAL A 58 -7.04 -5.15 -5.10
N ARG A 59 -6.72 -6.24 -5.81
CA ARG A 59 -7.58 -6.82 -6.84
C ARG A 59 -7.98 -8.24 -6.45
N ALA A 60 -9.26 -8.59 -6.59
CA ALA A 60 -9.76 -9.94 -6.35
C ALA A 60 -10.99 -10.28 -7.21
N ASP A 61 -11.32 -11.57 -7.33
CA ASP A 61 -12.51 -12.07 -8.05
C ASP A 61 -13.82 -11.89 -7.26
N SER A 62 -13.73 -11.50 -5.99
CA SER A 62 -14.91 -11.17 -5.18
C SER A 62 -14.63 -9.99 -4.25
N TYR A 63 -15.68 -9.23 -3.95
CA TYR A 63 -15.60 -8.12 -3.00
C TYR A 63 -15.13 -8.59 -1.61
N ALA A 64 -15.61 -9.74 -1.13
CA ALA A 64 -15.24 -10.27 0.17
C ALA A 64 -13.73 -10.59 0.25
N ALA A 65 -13.16 -11.19 -0.81
CA ALA A 65 -11.73 -11.44 -0.89
C ALA A 65 -10.92 -10.14 -0.97
N ALA A 66 -11.37 -9.17 -1.76
CA ALA A 66 -10.73 -7.85 -1.84
C ALA A 66 -10.73 -7.15 -0.47
N ARG A 67 -11.86 -7.20 0.26
CA ARG A 67 -11.99 -6.60 1.59
C ARG A 67 -11.08 -7.25 2.62
N ALA A 68 -11.04 -8.58 2.66
CA ALA A 68 -10.17 -9.31 3.59
C ALA A 68 -8.69 -8.95 3.42
N VAL A 69 -8.23 -8.81 2.16
CA VAL A 69 -6.86 -8.38 1.87
C VAL A 69 -6.65 -6.92 2.23
N ALA A 70 -7.59 -6.03 1.91
CA ALA A 70 -7.50 -4.62 2.25
C ALA A 70 -7.41 -4.41 3.78
N ASP A 71 -8.19 -5.15 4.57
CA ASP A 71 -8.16 -5.10 6.04
C ASP A 71 -6.83 -5.59 6.60
N ALA A 72 -6.30 -6.70 6.07
CA ALA A 72 -4.99 -7.21 6.47
C ALA A 72 -3.87 -6.22 6.15
N VAL A 73 -3.92 -5.59 4.97
CA VAL A 73 -2.96 -4.55 4.56
C VAL A 73 -3.08 -3.31 5.44
N GLU A 74 -4.30 -2.85 5.72
CA GLU A 74 -4.55 -1.69 6.57
C GLU A 74 -4.03 -1.93 7.99
N ALA A 75 -4.25 -3.11 8.56
CA ALA A 75 -3.76 -3.46 9.89
C ALA A 75 -2.22 -3.41 10.01
N VAL A 76 -1.51 -3.65 8.90
CA VAL A 76 -0.04 -3.59 8.85
C VAL A 76 0.48 -2.17 8.67
N ILE A 77 -0.18 -1.35 7.83
CA ILE A 77 0.31 -0.03 7.44
C ILE A 77 -0.20 1.06 8.38
N ASN A 78 -1.48 1.02 8.75
CA ASN A 78 -2.12 2.10 9.47
C ASN A 78 -1.58 2.20 10.90
N GLY A 79 -1.02 3.34 11.25
CA GLY A 79 -0.34 3.57 12.53
C GLY A 79 1.08 3.00 12.60
N PHE A 80 1.63 2.45 11.51
CA PHE A 80 3.00 1.93 11.51
C PHE A 80 4.01 3.04 11.81
N SER A 81 4.87 2.78 12.79
CA SER A 81 6.03 3.61 13.12
C SER A 81 7.20 2.71 13.52
N GLY A 82 8.41 3.08 13.11
CA GLY A 82 9.60 2.28 13.37
C GLY A 82 10.58 2.25 12.20
N ILE A 83 11.57 1.38 12.29
CA ILE A 83 12.62 1.24 11.28
C ILE A 83 12.33 0.02 10.41
N SER A 84 12.40 0.18 9.09
CA SER A 84 12.39 -0.93 8.14
C SER A 84 13.53 -0.72 7.16
N GLY A 85 14.52 -1.62 7.20
CA GLY A 85 15.77 -1.46 6.47
C GLY A 85 16.54 -0.22 6.94
N THR A 86 16.89 0.66 6.00
CA THR A 86 17.60 1.93 6.25
C THR A 86 16.65 3.13 6.34
N THR A 87 15.33 2.91 6.45
CA THR A 87 14.34 3.98 6.51
C THR A 87 13.63 3.98 7.86
N HIS A 88 13.54 5.15 8.48
CA HIS A 88 12.77 5.39 9.69
C HIS A 88 11.41 6.01 9.33
N PHE A 89 10.35 5.24 9.57
CA PHE A 89 8.97 5.62 9.40
C PHE A 89 8.46 6.29 10.68
N ARG A 90 8.05 7.55 10.58
CA ARG A 90 7.44 8.30 11.67
C ARG A 90 5.98 7.93 11.86
N SER A 91 5.26 7.82 10.76
CA SER A 91 3.87 7.37 10.72
C SER A 91 3.51 6.94 9.30
N ALA A 92 2.59 6.00 9.20
CA ALA A 92 1.85 5.71 7.98
C ALA A 92 0.37 5.71 8.34
N LEU A 93 -0.43 6.57 7.71
CA LEU A 93 -1.83 6.81 8.08
C LEU A 93 -2.71 6.71 6.85
N MET A 94 -3.82 5.99 6.98
CA MET A 94 -4.81 5.92 5.89
C MET A 94 -5.48 7.29 5.71
N LEU A 95 -5.45 7.80 4.48
CA LEU A 95 -6.11 9.04 4.08
C LEU A 95 -7.53 8.78 3.58
N ASN A 96 -7.68 7.76 2.74
CA ASN A 96 -8.95 7.38 2.15
C ASN A 96 -8.92 5.91 1.74
N GLN A 97 -10.11 5.38 1.46
CA GLN A 97 -10.30 4.09 0.81
C GLN A 97 -11.51 4.17 -0.11
N ARG A 98 -11.41 3.54 -1.27
CA ARG A 98 -12.50 3.40 -2.24
C ARG A 98 -12.57 1.98 -2.77
N ALA A 99 -13.78 1.54 -3.08
CA ALA A 99 -14.03 0.29 -3.78
C ALA A 99 -14.54 0.60 -5.20
N ILE A 100 -14.04 -0.13 -6.18
CA ILE A 100 -14.39 -0.03 -7.59
C ILE A 100 -14.61 -1.45 -8.11
N VAL A 101 -15.55 -1.62 -9.03
CA VAL A 101 -15.68 -2.86 -9.80
C VAL A 101 -15.35 -2.53 -11.24
N GLU A 102 -14.44 -3.30 -11.82
CA GLU A 102 -14.01 -3.16 -13.21
C GLU A 102 -14.22 -4.48 -13.94
N THR A 103 -14.47 -4.42 -15.25
CA THR A 103 -14.49 -5.62 -16.09
C THR A 103 -13.15 -5.73 -16.81
N LEU A 104 -12.42 -6.82 -16.56
CA LEU A 104 -11.14 -7.11 -17.21
C LEU A 104 -11.26 -8.43 -17.96
N ALA A 105 -10.99 -8.42 -19.27
CA ALA A 105 -11.10 -9.60 -20.13
C ALA A 105 -12.47 -10.33 -20.06
N GLY A 106 -13.55 -9.58 -19.78
CA GLY A 106 -14.91 -10.12 -19.65
C GLY A 106 -15.30 -10.57 -18.25
N GLU A 107 -14.36 -10.60 -17.30
CA GLU A 107 -14.60 -10.99 -15.91
C GLU A 107 -14.71 -9.78 -14.98
N LEU A 108 -15.58 -9.87 -13.97
CA LEU A 108 -15.67 -8.85 -12.93
C LEU A 108 -14.46 -8.94 -12.01
N GLN A 109 -13.86 -7.79 -11.74
CA GLN A 109 -12.73 -7.60 -10.86
C GLN A 109 -13.13 -6.59 -9.79
N HIS A 110 -12.94 -6.96 -8.53
CA HIS A 110 -13.21 -6.10 -7.39
C HIS A 110 -11.90 -5.46 -6.94
N LEU A 111 -11.86 -4.14 -7.01
CA LEU A 111 -10.71 -3.33 -6.63
C LEU A 111 -11.01 -2.57 -5.35
N ILE A 112 -10.12 -2.64 -4.37
CA ILE A 112 -10.13 -1.74 -3.21
C ILE A 112 -8.82 -0.96 -3.22
N SER A 113 -8.94 0.35 -3.36
CA SER A 113 -7.84 1.29 -3.48
C SER A 113 -7.79 2.14 -2.20
N SER A 114 -6.69 2.08 -1.48
CA SER A 114 -6.48 2.81 -0.22
C SER A 114 -5.25 3.71 -0.34
N ASP A 115 -5.38 4.97 0.03
CA ASP A 115 -4.26 5.91 0.06
C ASP A 115 -3.69 6.02 1.47
N PHE A 116 -2.37 5.94 1.60
CA PHE A 116 -1.66 6.14 2.85
C PHE A 116 -0.70 7.32 2.74
N GLU A 117 -0.77 8.23 3.70
CA GLU A 117 0.27 9.24 3.90
C GLU A 117 1.36 8.66 4.79
N VAL A 118 2.58 8.65 4.27
CA VAL A 118 3.75 8.04 4.91
C VAL A 118 4.78 9.11 5.17
N TRP A 119 5.04 9.36 6.44
CA TRP A 119 6.08 10.26 6.90
C TRP A 119 7.34 9.45 7.21
N HIS A 120 8.43 9.72 6.50
CA HIS A 120 9.66 8.95 6.66
C HIS A 120 10.91 9.79 6.50
N LYS A 121 12.01 9.27 7.02
CA LYS A 121 13.35 9.83 6.83
C LYS A 121 14.39 8.71 6.76
N PRO A 122 15.59 8.96 6.21
CA PRO A 122 16.70 8.02 6.33
C PRO A 122 16.97 7.67 7.81
N ALA A 123 17.23 6.40 8.09
CA ALA A 123 17.81 5.98 9.36
C ALA A 123 19.23 6.56 9.44
N ALA A 124 19.58 7.10 10.61
CA ALA A 124 20.87 7.70 10.88
C ALA A 124 21.99 6.65 10.85
#